data_AF-A0A7S0LKS9-F1
#
_entry.id   AF-A0A7S0LKS9-F1
#
_cell.length_a   1.000
_cell.length_b   1.000
_cell.length_c   1.000
_cell.angle_alpha   90.00
_cell.angle_beta   90.00
_cell.angle_gamma   90.00
#
_symmetry.space_group_name_H-M   'P 1'
#
loop_
_entity.id
_entity.type
_entity.pdbx_description
1 polymer ?
#
loop_
_entity_poly.entity_id
_entity_poly.type
_entity_poly.pdbx_seq_one_letter_code
_entity_poly.pdbx_strand_id
1 'polypeptide(L)'
;LLTSLEAAEYCGDLVPLRIIVDGGALNTVTQAVHAFKWSHGTKEVISYDTRGVSLGIRGMWINSTVLPGNQHILPLEDDIEVSPLYYWWVQHAAQVYGSIDNKTLMAQRRLVGISLYTPRLNEIRYPQIKWLPEKATNTAAFRLQVPCSWGALFIGSVWKEFIAFYHLRVRQPFFNFS
;
A
#
# COMPACT_ATOMS: atom_id res chain seq x y z
N LEU A 1 10.60 4.66 8.12
CA LEU A 1 9.90 3.38 7.84
C LEU A 1 10.36 2.13 8.61
N LEU A 2 11.54 1.53 8.33
CA LEU A 2 11.87 0.17 8.81
C LEU A 2 11.80 -0.01 10.33
N THR A 3 12.32 0.97 11.08
CA THR A 3 12.25 0.98 12.55
C THR A 3 10.80 1.00 13.05
N SER A 4 9.92 1.79 12.42
CA SER A 4 8.50 1.85 12.81
C SER A 4 7.75 0.56 12.48
N LEU A 5 8.13 -0.15 11.40
CA LEU A 5 7.55 -1.46 11.08
C LEU A 5 7.94 -2.50 12.13
N GLU A 6 9.23 -2.57 12.48
CA GLU A 6 9.71 -3.52 13.48
C GLU A 6 9.11 -3.27 14.88
N ALA A 7 8.84 -2.01 15.21
CA ALA A 7 8.25 -1.62 16.49
C ALA A 7 6.72 -1.81 16.57
N ALA A 8 6.05 -2.19 15.48
CA ALA A 8 4.61 -2.32 15.44
C ALA A 8 4.10 -3.63 16.05
N GLU A 9 2.84 -3.59 16.51
CA GLU A 9 2.13 -4.75 17.07
C GLU A 9 1.38 -5.49 15.95
N TYR A 10 1.76 -6.75 15.72
CA TYR A 10 1.18 -7.61 14.69
C TYR A 10 0.15 -8.62 15.24
N CYS A 11 -0.24 -8.50 16.51
CA CYS A 11 -1.24 -9.32 17.17
C CYS A 11 -0.93 -10.84 17.14
N GLY A 12 0.35 -11.20 17.06
CA GLY A 12 0.82 -12.58 16.92
C GLY A 12 0.79 -13.13 15.49
N ASP A 13 0.35 -12.35 14.50
CA ASP A 13 0.35 -12.76 13.10
C ASP A 13 1.77 -12.69 12.50
N LEU A 14 2.09 -13.64 11.61
CA LEU A 14 3.29 -13.59 10.80
C LEU A 14 2.98 -12.86 9.49
N VAL A 15 3.55 -11.66 9.34
CA VAL A 15 3.38 -10.79 8.19
C VAL A 15 4.64 -10.78 7.33
N PRO A 16 4.59 -11.30 6.09
CA PRO A 16 5.72 -11.21 5.16
C PRO A 16 6.06 -9.77 4.82
N LEU A 17 7.34 -9.42 4.92
CA LEU A 17 7.88 -8.13 4.50
C LEU A 17 8.69 -8.31 3.22
N ARG A 18 8.24 -7.66 2.14
CA ARG A 18 8.99 -7.55 0.89
C ARG A 18 9.48 -6.12 0.74
N ILE A 19 10.79 -5.94 0.62
CA ILE A 19 11.39 -4.64 0.43
C ILE A 19 11.94 -4.56 -0.99
N ILE A 20 11.52 -3.55 -1.73
CA ILE A 20 11.85 -3.38 -3.13
C ILE A 20 12.71 -2.13 -3.28
N VAL A 21 13.89 -2.32 -3.85
CA VAL A 21 14.88 -1.27 -4.04
C VAL A 21 14.97 -0.99 -5.55
N ASP A 22 14.72 0.26 -5.94
CA ASP A 22 14.81 0.64 -7.35
C ASP A 22 16.27 0.68 -7.83
N GLY A 23 16.44 0.68 -9.16
CA GLY A 23 17.75 0.88 -9.78
C GLY A 23 18.36 2.23 -9.43
N GLY A 24 19.66 2.25 -9.12
CA GLY A 24 20.38 3.48 -8.75
C GLY A 24 20.30 3.85 -7.26
N ALA A 25 19.76 2.99 -6.41
CA ALA A 25 19.84 3.17 -4.96
C ALA A 25 21.29 3.20 -4.48
N LEU A 26 21.56 4.01 -3.44
CA LEU A 26 22.89 4.09 -2.84
C LEU A 26 23.27 2.76 -2.20
N ASN A 27 24.55 2.39 -2.27
CA ASN A 27 25.07 1.19 -1.62
C ASN A 27 24.73 1.12 -0.12
N THR A 28 24.71 2.27 0.56
CA THR A 28 24.33 2.36 1.98
C THR A 28 22.87 1.98 2.22
N VAL A 29 21.97 2.37 1.31
CA VAL A 29 20.56 1.96 1.35
C VAL A 29 20.49 0.45 1.18
N THR A 30 21.05 -0.09 0.09
CA THR A 30 21.07 -1.54 -0.19
C THR A 30 21.61 -2.35 1.00
N GLN A 31 22.73 -1.92 1.60
CA GLN A 31 23.29 -2.55 2.80
C GLN A 31 22.33 -2.51 3.99
N ALA A 32 21.69 -1.36 4.25
CA ALA A 32 20.73 -1.22 5.34
C ALA A 32 19.53 -2.17 5.17
N VAL A 33 18.97 -2.30 3.96
CA VAL A 33 17.84 -3.19 3.69
C VAL A 33 18.20 -4.67 3.88
N HIS A 34 19.39 -5.06 3.43
CA HIS A 34 19.87 -6.42 3.61
C HIS A 34 20.17 -6.73 5.09
N ALA A 35 20.76 -5.78 5.82
CA ALA A 35 21.11 -5.94 7.24
C ALA A 35 19.89 -5.90 8.18
N PHE A 36 18.81 -5.22 7.78
CA PHE A 36 17.59 -5.10 8.58
C PHE A 36 17.03 -6.48 8.98
N LYS A 37 16.74 -6.70 10.27
CA LYS A 37 16.13 -7.95 10.74
C LYS A 37 14.63 -7.73 10.88
N TRP A 38 13.86 -8.70 10.40
CA TRP A 38 12.41 -8.69 10.49
C TRP A 38 11.96 -9.77 11.46
N SER A 39 11.39 -9.38 12.61
CA SER A 39 10.98 -10.35 13.64
C SER A 39 9.55 -10.87 13.46
N HIS A 40 8.74 -10.20 12.64
CA HIS A 40 7.30 -10.49 12.52
C HIS A 40 6.94 -11.34 11.29
N GLY A 41 7.89 -12.04 10.66
CA GLY A 41 7.60 -12.91 9.51
C GLY A 41 8.81 -13.17 8.61
N THR A 42 8.54 -13.54 7.35
CA THR A 42 9.59 -13.70 6.34
C THR A 42 10.01 -12.35 5.77
N LYS A 43 11.30 -12.20 5.45
CA LYS A 43 11.84 -11.02 4.76
C LYS A 43 12.35 -11.39 3.38
N GLU A 44 11.91 -10.65 2.36
CA GLU A 44 12.43 -10.73 1.00
C GLU A 44 12.94 -9.36 0.57
N VAL A 45 14.10 -9.30 -0.09
CA VAL A 45 14.64 -8.07 -0.68
C VAL A 45 14.78 -8.28 -2.17
N ILE A 46 14.18 -7.39 -2.97
CA ILE A 46 14.24 -7.39 -4.43
C ILE A 46 14.92 -6.09 -4.86
N SER A 47 16.07 -6.19 -5.51
CA SER A 47 16.82 -5.03 -6.01
C SER A 47 16.81 -4.99 -7.53
N TYR A 48 16.36 -3.89 -8.11
CA TYR A 48 16.36 -3.65 -9.57
C TYR A 48 17.68 -3.07 -10.10
N ASP A 49 18.73 -3.07 -9.27
CA ASP A 49 20.07 -2.54 -9.57
C ASP A 49 20.79 -3.24 -10.74
N THR A 50 20.37 -4.45 -11.10
CA THR A 50 21.12 -5.34 -12.01
C THR A 50 21.37 -4.83 -13.43
N ARG A 51 20.81 -3.68 -13.86
CA ARG A 51 20.97 -3.14 -15.22
C ARG A 51 21.12 -1.62 -15.32
N GLY A 52 21.23 -0.88 -14.22
CA GLY A 52 21.29 0.59 -14.25
C GLY A 52 20.00 1.27 -14.76
N VAL A 53 18.88 0.54 -14.78
CA VAL A 53 17.57 1.04 -15.21
C VAL A 53 16.68 1.15 -13.99
N SER A 54 16.28 2.39 -13.65
CA SER A 54 15.23 2.66 -12.66
C SER A 54 13.87 2.34 -13.28
N LEU A 55 13.02 1.68 -12.50
CA LEU A 55 11.61 1.44 -12.86
C LEU A 55 10.76 2.70 -12.65
N GLY A 56 11.27 3.64 -11.84
CA GLY A 56 10.54 4.79 -11.34
C GLY A 56 9.36 4.38 -10.46
N ILE A 57 8.71 5.37 -9.84
CA ILE A 57 7.62 5.12 -8.88
C ILE A 57 6.51 4.24 -9.47
N ARG A 58 6.10 4.50 -10.72
CA ARG A 58 5.06 3.72 -11.39
C ARG A 58 5.49 2.26 -11.59
N GLY A 59 6.68 2.03 -12.11
CA GLY A 59 7.17 0.69 -12.36
C GLY A 59 7.38 -0.08 -11.06
N MET A 60 7.85 0.58 -9.99
CA MET A 60 7.95 -0.02 -8.66
C MET A 60 6.58 -0.42 -8.12
N TRP A 61 5.58 0.47 -8.18
CA TRP A 61 4.23 0.18 -7.70
C TRP A 61 3.63 -1.02 -8.44
N ILE A 62 3.74 -1.10 -9.76
CA ILE A 62 3.18 -2.20 -10.56
C ILE A 62 3.94 -3.51 -10.34
N ASN A 63 5.27 -3.47 -10.25
CA ASN A 63 6.08 -4.68 -10.05
C ASN A 63 6.12 -5.14 -8.59
N SER A 64 5.71 -4.29 -7.63
CA SER A 64 5.63 -4.67 -6.21
C SER A 64 4.63 -5.78 -5.92
N THR A 65 3.78 -6.09 -6.89
CA THR A 65 2.56 -6.85 -6.68
C THR A 65 2.54 -8.19 -7.41
N VAL A 66 3.72 -8.68 -7.81
CA VAL A 66 3.89 -10.06 -8.28
C VAL A 66 3.81 -10.99 -7.06
N LEU A 67 2.59 -11.15 -6.54
CA LEU A 67 2.25 -12.08 -5.47
C LEU A 67 1.28 -13.13 -6.01
N PRO A 68 1.42 -14.40 -5.63
CA PRO A 68 0.50 -15.44 -6.05
C PRO A 68 -0.90 -15.23 -5.44
N GLY A 69 -1.95 -15.48 -6.23
CA GLY A 69 -3.32 -15.55 -5.74
C GLY A 69 -4.02 -14.19 -5.58
N ASN A 70 -4.70 -14.01 -4.44
CA ASN A 70 -5.48 -12.82 -4.08
C ASN A 70 -4.94 -12.17 -2.79
N GLN A 71 -3.63 -12.27 -2.55
CA GLN A 71 -3.01 -11.66 -1.37
C GLN A 71 -3.27 -10.15 -1.34
N HIS A 72 -3.63 -9.64 -0.17
CA HIS A 72 -3.77 -8.21 0.05
C HIS A 72 -2.39 -7.56 0.05
N ILE A 73 -2.31 -6.32 -0.40
CA ILE A 73 -1.05 -5.59 -0.45
C ILE A 73 -1.13 -4.33 0.41
N LEU A 74 -0.04 -3.99 1.07
CA LEU A 74 0.11 -2.74 1.81
C LEU A 74 1.43 -2.09 1.35
N PRO A 75 1.43 -1.39 0.20
CA PRO A 75 2.61 -0.66 -0.24
C PRO A 75 2.88 0.52 0.70
N LEU A 76 4.14 0.69 1.08
CA LEU A 76 4.64 1.77 1.92
C LEU A 76 5.89 2.36 1.27
N GLU A 77 5.94 3.68 1.17
CA GLU A 77 7.08 4.43 0.66
C GLU A 77 8.13 4.62 1.77
N ASP A 78 9.40 4.82 1.41
CA ASP A 78 10.50 4.88 2.38
C ASP A 78 10.50 6.13 3.25
N ASP A 79 9.83 7.18 2.80
CA ASP A 79 9.69 8.48 3.46
C ASP A 79 8.51 8.56 4.46
N ILE A 80 7.82 7.45 4.72
CA ILE A 80 6.77 7.38 5.73
C ILE A 80 7.15 6.53 6.95
N GLU A 81 6.37 6.71 8.01
CA GLU A 81 6.41 5.90 9.23
C GLU A 81 5.01 5.43 9.56
N VAL A 82 4.93 4.27 10.21
CA VAL A 82 3.66 3.71 10.66
C VAL A 82 3.51 3.86 12.17
N SER A 83 2.27 4.02 12.62
CA SER A 83 1.95 3.92 14.06
C SER A 83 2.25 2.50 14.55
N PRO A 84 2.70 2.30 15.81
CA PRO A 84 2.80 0.97 16.39
C PRO A 84 1.50 0.15 16.35
N LEU A 85 0.35 0.82 16.19
CA LEU A 85 -0.98 0.21 16.11
C LEU A 85 -1.55 0.13 14.68
N TYR A 86 -0.75 0.39 13.64
CA TYR A 86 -1.26 0.44 12.27
C TYR A 86 -1.86 -0.91 11.82
N TYR A 87 -1.24 -2.03 12.21
CA TYR A 87 -1.70 -3.35 11.82
C TYR A 87 -2.97 -3.74 12.58
N TRP A 88 -3.04 -3.40 13.88
CA TRP A 88 -4.27 -3.49 14.66
C TRP A 88 -5.41 -2.73 13.99
N TRP A 89 -5.17 -1.52 13.50
CA TRP A 89 -6.19 -0.75 12.77
C TRP A 89 -6.69 -1.46 11.52
N VAL A 90 -5.78 -2.04 10.72
CA VAL A 90 -6.15 -2.82 9.53
C VAL A 90 -7.03 -4.02 9.91
N GLN A 91 -6.64 -4.78 10.93
CA GLN A 91 -7.40 -5.93 11.42
C GLN A 91 -8.77 -5.51 11.96
N HIS A 92 -8.81 -4.45 12.76
CA HIS A 92 -10.05 -3.94 13.33
C HIS A 92 -11.02 -3.43 12.24
N ALA A 93 -10.52 -2.69 11.25
CA ALA A 93 -11.33 -2.25 10.11
C ALA A 93 -11.85 -3.44 9.29
N ALA A 94 -11.03 -4.47 9.05
CA ALA A 94 -11.47 -5.70 8.39
C ALA A 94 -12.56 -6.44 9.17
N GLN A 95 -12.52 -6.41 10.51
CA GLN A 95 -13.58 -6.99 11.33
C GLN A 95 -14.88 -6.18 11.26
N VAL A 96 -14.80 -4.85 11.43
CA VAL A 96 -15.96 -3.95 11.47
C VAL A 96 -16.68 -3.86 10.12
N TYR A 97 -15.93 -3.82 9.01
CA TYR A 97 -16.49 -3.73 7.66
C TYR A 97 -16.72 -5.11 7.00
N GLY A 98 -16.38 -6.19 7.72
CA GLY A 98 -16.53 -7.57 7.29
C GLY A 98 -15.32 -8.10 6.51
N SER A 99 -15.17 -9.43 6.49
CA SER A 99 -14.01 -10.11 5.91
C SER A 99 -13.62 -9.55 4.54
N ILE A 100 -12.43 -8.95 4.49
CA ILE A 100 -11.85 -8.34 3.30
C ILE A 100 -11.46 -9.38 2.22
N ASP A 101 -11.41 -10.66 2.59
CA ASP A 101 -11.32 -11.78 1.65
C ASP A 101 -12.62 -12.07 0.91
N ASN A 102 -13.77 -11.61 1.43
CA ASN A 102 -15.06 -11.77 0.77
C ASN A 102 -15.25 -10.71 -0.32
N LYS A 103 -14.78 -11.04 -1.53
CA LYS A 103 -14.90 -10.20 -2.72
C LYS A 103 -16.32 -9.68 -2.96
N THR A 104 -17.35 -10.53 -2.83
CA THR A 104 -18.75 -10.13 -3.07
C THR A 104 -19.18 -9.06 -2.07
N LEU A 105 -18.84 -9.24 -0.79
CA LEU A 105 -19.16 -8.26 0.26
C LEU A 105 -18.41 -6.94 0.02
N MET A 106 -17.12 -6.99 -0.31
CA MET A 106 -16.32 -5.79 -0.56
C MET A 106 -16.85 -5.01 -1.77
N ALA A 107 -17.27 -5.69 -2.83
CA ALA A 107 -17.91 -5.08 -4.00
C ALA A 107 -19.26 -4.43 -3.64
N GLN A 108 -20.11 -5.10 -2.86
CA GLN A 108 -21.38 -4.55 -2.37
C GLN A 108 -21.17 -3.30 -1.51
N ARG A 109 -20.13 -3.28 -0.67
CA ARG A 109 -19.77 -2.12 0.17
C ARG A 109 -19.03 -1.02 -0.59
N ARG A 110 -18.59 -1.31 -1.83
CA ARG A 110 -17.75 -0.43 -2.66
C ARG A 110 -16.45 -0.04 -1.95
N LEU A 111 -15.80 -1.03 -1.33
CA LEU A 111 -14.52 -0.87 -0.65
C LEU A 111 -13.41 -1.47 -1.52
N VAL A 112 -12.33 -0.71 -1.66
CA VAL A 112 -11.13 -1.13 -2.41
C VAL A 112 -9.93 -1.40 -1.49
N GLY A 113 -10.01 -0.92 -0.25
CA GLY A 113 -8.92 -0.97 0.70
C GLY A 113 -9.20 -0.23 2.00
N ILE A 114 -8.20 -0.22 2.87
CA ILE A 114 -8.18 0.43 4.18
C ILE A 114 -6.99 1.39 4.21
N SER A 115 -7.23 2.69 4.36
CA SER A 115 -6.14 3.68 4.42
C SER A 115 -5.55 3.77 5.83
N LEU A 116 -4.25 4.05 5.91
CA LEU A 116 -3.54 4.42 7.14
C LEU A 116 -3.42 5.95 7.29
N TYR A 117 -3.81 6.71 6.27
CA TYR A 117 -3.69 8.15 6.23
C TYR A 117 -5.06 8.83 6.33
N THR A 118 -5.08 9.95 7.04
CA THR A 118 -6.25 10.79 7.20
C THR A 118 -6.00 12.11 6.47
N PRO A 119 -6.64 12.37 5.31
CA PRO A 119 -6.40 13.60 4.56
C PRO A 119 -6.78 14.85 5.36
N ARG A 120 -5.92 15.87 5.26
CA ARG A 120 -6.13 17.20 5.87
C ARG A 120 -6.59 18.25 4.86
N LEU A 121 -6.61 17.89 3.58
CA LEU A 121 -7.05 18.70 2.45
C LEU A 121 -8.10 17.93 1.67
N ASN A 122 -9.05 18.66 1.09
CA ASN A 122 -9.97 18.12 0.10
C ASN A 122 -9.29 18.22 -1.28
N GLU A 123 -8.72 17.10 -1.72
CA GLU A 123 -7.95 16.99 -2.97
C GLU A 123 -8.84 16.92 -4.23
N ILE A 124 -10.12 16.58 -4.09
CA ILE A 124 -11.06 16.49 -5.22
C ILE A 124 -11.70 17.84 -5.59
N ARG A 125 -11.46 18.88 -4.80
CA ARG A 125 -11.92 20.25 -5.08
C ARG A 125 -10.73 21.11 -5.52
N TYR A 126 -10.93 21.92 -6.56
CA TYR A 126 -9.98 22.95 -6.96
C TYR A 126 -10.55 24.37 -6.73
N PRO A 127 -9.80 25.29 -6.08
CA PRO A 127 -8.55 25.05 -5.36
C PRO A 127 -8.77 24.11 -4.16
N GLN A 128 -7.70 23.42 -3.75
CA GLN A 128 -7.75 22.56 -2.56
C GLN A 128 -8.13 23.39 -1.34
N ILE A 129 -9.02 22.84 -0.51
CA ILE A 129 -9.45 23.48 0.74
C ILE A 129 -9.06 22.60 1.93
N LYS A 130 -8.80 23.21 3.08
CA LYS A 130 -8.62 22.47 4.32
C LYS A 130 -9.87 21.67 4.65
N TRP A 131 -9.69 20.39 4.96
CA TRP A 131 -10.75 19.50 5.38
C TRP A 131 -10.29 18.72 6.60
N LEU A 132 -11.04 18.83 7.70
CA LEU A 132 -10.72 18.17 8.96
C LEU A 132 -11.81 17.14 9.25
N PRO A 133 -11.49 15.83 9.19
CA PRO A 133 -12.45 14.77 9.47
C PRO A 133 -13.13 14.92 10.82
N GLU A 134 -12.36 15.24 11.88
CA GLU A 134 -12.88 15.47 13.23
C GLU A 134 -14.03 16.50 13.29
N LYS A 135 -14.10 17.41 12.30
CA LYS A 135 -15.16 18.43 12.19
C LYS A 135 -16.26 18.06 11.19
N ALA A 136 -15.96 17.17 10.24
CA ALA A 136 -16.83 16.82 9.12
C ALA A 136 -17.58 15.50 9.34
N THR A 137 -17.13 14.67 10.28
CA THR A 137 -17.68 13.35 10.56
C THR A 137 -17.79 13.12 12.07
N ASN A 138 -18.82 12.37 12.47
CA ASN A 138 -19.04 11.92 13.86
C ASN A 138 -18.58 10.47 14.08
N THR A 139 -17.90 9.87 13.10
CA THR A 139 -17.39 8.50 13.15
C THR A 139 -15.87 8.50 13.16
N ALA A 140 -15.30 7.50 13.85
CA ALA A 140 -13.84 7.29 13.93
C ALA A 140 -13.20 6.95 12.56
N ALA A 141 -14.01 6.50 11.61
CA ALA A 141 -13.60 6.14 10.25
C ALA A 141 -14.57 6.73 9.23
N PHE A 142 -14.10 7.02 8.03
CA PHE A 142 -14.92 7.53 6.93
C PHE A 142 -14.44 6.96 5.59
N ARG A 143 -15.29 7.06 4.57
CA ARG A 143 -14.95 6.62 3.22
C ARG A 143 -14.33 7.77 2.43
N LEU A 144 -13.22 7.50 1.77
CA LEU A 144 -12.57 8.43 0.85
C LEU A 144 -12.71 7.89 -0.58
N GLN A 145 -12.97 8.79 -1.54
CA GLN A 145 -13.08 8.44 -2.96
C GLN A 145 -11.74 8.52 -3.70
N VAL A 146 -10.71 9.06 -3.04
CA VAL A 146 -9.34 9.15 -3.53
C VAL A 146 -8.53 8.01 -2.92
N PRO A 147 -7.81 7.22 -3.71
CA PRO A 147 -6.88 6.22 -3.17
C PRO A 147 -5.75 6.94 -2.42
N CYS A 148 -5.35 6.40 -1.28
CA CYS A 148 -4.22 6.90 -0.53
C CYS A 148 -2.91 6.29 -1.06
N SER A 149 -1.91 7.11 -1.35
CA SER A 149 -0.55 6.68 -1.70
C SER A 149 0.36 6.50 -0.48
N TRP A 150 0.11 7.22 0.62
CA TRP A 150 0.91 7.17 1.85
C TRP A 150 0.50 6.06 2.82
N GLY A 151 0.33 4.85 2.29
CA GLY A 151 -0.02 3.66 3.06
C GLY A 151 -1.52 3.37 3.07
N ALA A 152 -1.90 2.34 2.32
CA ALA A 152 -3.23 1.76 2.34
C ALA A 152 -3.16 0.27 2.02
N LEU A 153 -3.90 -0.54 2.76
CA LEU A 153 -4.09 -1.93 2.38
C LEU A 153 -5.05 -1.94 1.20
N PHE A 154 -4.62 -2.50 0.07
CA PHE A 154 -5.50 -2.79 -1.06
C PHE A 154 -5.94 -4.24 -1.00
N ILE A 155 -7.25 -4.45 -1.16
CA ILE A 155 -7.86 -5.77 -1.16
C ILE A 155 -7.36 -6.53 -2.38
N GLY A 156 -6.79 -7.71 -2.16
CA GLY A 156 -6.07 -8.45 -3.20
C GLY A 156 -6.90 -8.79 -4.44
N SER A 157 -8.19 -9.07 -4.27
CA SER A 157 -9.08 -9.28 -5.43
C SER A 157 -9.29 -8.02 -6.27
N VAL A 158 -9.40 -6.86 -5.62
CA VAL A 158 -9.54 -5.55 -6.29
C VAL A 158 -8.22 -5.16 -6.93
N TRP A 159 -7.11 -5.38 -6.24
CA TRP A 159 -5.78 -5.09 -6.76
C TRP A 159 -5.47 -5.92 -8.02
N LYS A 160 -5.81 -7.21 -8.01
CA LYS A 160 -5.68 -8.08 -9.19
C LYS A 160 -6.45 -7.56 -10.39
N GLU A 161 -7.68 -7.08 -10.17
CA GLU A 161 -8.49 -6.45 -11.23
C GLU A 161 -7.86 -5.14 -11.72
N PHE A 162 -7.33 -4.33 -10.81
CA PHE A 162 -6.60 -3.10 -11.15
C PHE A 162 -5.37 -3.40 -12.02
N ILE A 163 -4.55 -4.39 -11.68
CA ILE A 163 -3.37 -4.77 -12.48
C ILE A 163 -3.79 -5.27 -13.88
N ALA A 164 -4.85 -6.07 -13.97
CA ALA A 164 -5.40 -6.50 -15.26
C ALA A 164 -5.88 -5.30 -16.09
N PHE A 165 -6.63 -4.38 -15.47
CA PHE A 165 -7.05 -3.13 -16.10
C PHE A 165 -5.85 -2.29 -16.56
N TYR A 166 -4.84 -2.11 -15.72
CA TYR A 166 -3.63 -1.36 -16.04
C TYR A 166 -2.95 -1.94 -17.29
N HIS A 167 -2.67 -3.25 -17.31
CA HIS A 167 -2.02 -3.89 -18.46
C HIS A 167 -2.82 -3.80 -19.76
N LEU A 168 -4.14 -3.78 -19.70
CA LEU A 168 -4.98 -3.54 -20.87
C LEU A 168 -4.88 -2.09 -21.35
N ARG A 169 -4.82 -1.13 -20.43
CA ARG A 169 -4.88 0.31 -20.71
C ARG A 169 -3.54 0.91 -21.13
N VAL A 170 -2.42 0.31 -20.77
CA VAL A 170 -1.09 0.72 -21.23
C VAL A 170 -0.69 0.15 -22.60
N ARG A 171 -1.62 -0.58 -23.26
CA ARG A 171 -1.44 -1.07 -24.63
C ARG A 171 -2.14 -0.16 -25.63
N GLN A 172 -1.62 -0.14 -26.86
CA GLN A 172 -2.30 0.44 -28.01
C GLN A 172 -3.70 -0.21 -28.18
N PRO A 173 -4.76 0.55 -28.50
CA PRO A 173 -4.78 1.96 -28.90
C PRO A 173 -5.04 2.95 -27.73
N PHE A 174 -5.10 2.48 -26.49
CA PHE A 174 -5.62 3.30 -25.38
C PHE A 174 -4.63 4.36 -24.93
N PHE A 175 -3.46 3.94 -24.46
CA PHE A 175 -2.39 4.85 -24.04
C PHE A 175 -1.04 4.15 -24.21
N ASN A 176 -0.12 4.78 -24.95
CA ASN A 176 1.28 4.39 -24.95
C ASN A 176 2.00 5.16 -23.84
N PHE A 177 2.23 4.52 -22.71
CA PHE A 177 3.01 5.08 -21.60
C PHE A 177 4.47 4.61 -21.60
N SER A 178 4.94 4.05 -22.72
CA SER A 178 6.35 3.70 -22.95
C SER A 178 7.22 4.94 -23.02
#